data_AF-A0A2M7DZS0-F1
#
_entry.id   AF-A0A2M7DZS0-F1
#
_cell.length_a   1.000
_cell.length_b   1.000
_cell.length_c   1.000
_cell.angle_alpha   90.00
_cell.angle_beta   90.00
_cell.angle_gamma   90.00
#
_symmetry.space_group_name_H-M   'P 1'
#
loop_
_entity.id
_entity.type
_entity.pdbx_description
1 polymer ?
#
loop_
_entity_poly.entity_id
_entity_poly.type
_entity_poly.pdbx_seq_one_letter_code
_entity_poly.pdbx_strand_id
1 'polypeptide(L)' 'MTRETLIQRTLTVLAKLPQDKASEIADFADYILKKYDDSILQKGIETLISDSKTFDFLKNEEDLYSLADLKERYK' A
#
# COMPACT_ATOMS: atom_id res chain seq x y z
N MET A 1 26.72 4.06 -1.56
CA MET A 1 26.37 4.05 -3.00
C MET A 1 25.39 5.18 -3.23
N THR A 2 25.60 5.99 -4.26
CA THR A 2 24.62 7.00 -4.68
C THR A 2 23.67 6.41 -5.71
N ARG A 3 22.52 7.05 -5.94
CA ARG A 3 21.56 6.63 -6.95
C ARG A 3 22.19 6.58 -8.34
N GLU A 4 23.05 7.54 -8.67
CA GLU A 4 23.78 7.59 -9.93
C GLU A 4 24.70 6.38 -10.11
N THR A 5 25.44 6.00 -9.06
CA THR A 5 26.33 4.82 -9.14
C THR A 5 25.56 3.51 -9.38
N LEU A 6 24.35 3.40 -8.84
CA LEU A 6 23.48 2.24 -9.07
C LEU A 6 22.98 2.22 -10.52
N ILE A 7 22.48 3.35 -11.03
CA ILE A 7 21.98 3.45 -12.41
C ILE A 7 23.08 3.09 -13.41
N GLN A 8 24.28 3.67 -13.24
CA GLN A 8 25.40 3.41 -14.15
C GLN A 8 25.85 1.94 -14.14
N ARG A 9 25.89 1.32 -12.96
CA ARG A 9 26.19 -0.11 -12.84
C ARG A 9 25.13 -0.96 -13.54
N THR A 10 23.84 -0.65 -13.36
CA THR A 10 22.74 -1.38 -13.99
C THR A 10 22.80 -1.26 -15.51
N LEU A 11 23.02 -0.06 -16.06
CA LEU A 11 23.20 0.13 -17.51
C LEU A 11 24.36 -0.69 -18.06
N THR A 12 25.49 -0.72 -17.34
CA THR A 12 26.66 -1.51 -17.75
C THR A 12 26.37 -3.01 -17.79
N VAL A 13 25.54 -3.51 -16.87
CA VAL A 13 25.11 -4.91 -16.84
C VAL A 13 24.12 -5.20 -17.97
N LEU A 14 23.09 -4.36 -18.14
CA LEU A 14 22.08 -4.51 -19.19
C LEU A 14 22.70 -4.54 -20.59
N ALA A 15 23.72 -3.71 -20.85
CA ALA A 15 24.42 -3.67 -22.13
C ALA A 15 25.17 -4.97 -22.48
N LYS A 16 25.42 -5.85 -21.51
CA LYS A 16 26.10 -7.14 -21.70
C LYS A 16 25.14 -8.32 -21.81
N LEU A 17 23.85 -8.10 -21.57
CA LEU A 17 22.85 -9.15 -21.60
C LEU A 17 22.33 -9.38 -23.03
N PRO A 18 21.96 -10.62 -23.35
CA PRO A 18 21.13 -10.93 -24.52
C PRO A 18 19.82 -10.13 -24.51
N GLN A 19 19.29 -9.83 -25.69
CA GLN A 19 18.11 -8.97 -25.86
C GLN A 19 16.87 -9.50 -25.13
N ASP A 20 16.64 -10.82 -25.15
CA ASP A 20 15.54 -11.47 -24.44
C ASP A 20 15.61 -11.23 -22.92
N LYS A 21 16.81 -11.29 -22.35
CA LYS A 21 17.04 -11.04 -20.92
C LYS A 21 16.96 -9.57 -20.55
N ALA A 22 17.42 -8.68 -21.43
CA ALA A 22 17.23 -7.25 -21.24
C ALA A 22 15.74 -6.87 -21.28
N SER A 23 14.96 -7.50 -22.17
CA SER A 23 13.50 -7.32 -22.26
C SER A 23 12.79 -7.79 -20.98
N GLU A 24 13.13 -8.97 -20.47
CA GLU A 24 12.55 -9.51 -19.22
C GLU A 24 12.77 -8.56 -18.03
N ILE A 25 13.95 -7.93 -17.95
CA ILE A 25 14.25 -6.95 -16.91
C ILE A 25 13.47 -5.65 -17.11
N ALA A 26 13.30 -5.20 -18.36
CA ALA A 26 12.50 -4.02 -18.67
C ALA A 26 11.03 -4.22 -18.25
N ASP A 27 10.44 -5.35 -18.61
CA ASP A 27 9.07 -5.71 -18.23
C ASP A 27 8.90 -5.72 -16.70
N PHE A 28 9.90 -6.26 -15.98
CA PHE A 28 9.90 -6.28 -14.53
C PHE A 28 10.06 -4.88 -13.91
N ALA A 29 10.88 -4.03 -14.50
CA ALA A 29 11.03 -2.64 -14.05
C ALA A 29 9.72 -1.85 -14.21
N ASP A 30 9.03 -2.02 -15.34
CA ASP A 30 7.73 -1.41 -15.59
C ASP A 30 6.66 -1.92 -14.61
N TYR A 31 6.67 -3.22 -14.31
CA TYR A 31 5.81 -3.80 -13.28
C TYR A 31 6.05 -3.18 -11.89
N ILE A 32 7.31 -3.01 -11.47
CA ILE A 32 7.65 -2.39 -10.19
C ILE A 32 7.16 -0.94 -10.15
N LEU A 33 7.40 -0.18 -11.23
CA LEU A 33 6.98 1.21 -11.31
C LEU A 33 5.46 1.33 -11.16
N LYS A 34 4.71 0.55 -11.93
CA LYS A 34 3.25 0.51 -11.82
C LYS A 34 2.78 0.16 -10.41
N LYS A 35 3.37 -0.87 -9.79
CA LYS A 35 3.02 -1.28 -8.43
C LYS A 35 3.29 -0.19 -7.40
N TYR A 36 4.37 0.58 -7.59
CA TYR A 36 4.69 1.72 -6.73
C TYR A 36 3.66 2.83 -6.86
N ASP A 37 3.28 3.19 -8.09
CA ASP A 37 2.27 4.21 -8.36
C ASP A 37 0.90 3.80 -7.80
N ASP A 38 0.49 2.55 -8.01
CA ASP A 38 -0.75 1.98 -7.45
C ASP A 38 -0.73 2.04 -5.92
N SER A 39 0.42 1.76 -5.29
CA SER A 39 0.56 1.85 -3.83
C SER A 39 0.43 3.28 -3.31
N ILE A 40 0.97 4.27 -4.03
CA ILE A 40 0.79 5.69 -3.68
C ILE A 40 -0.68 6.06 -3.80
N LEU A 41 -1.33 5.68 -4.90
CA LEU A 41 -2.74 5.98 -5.13
C LEU A 41 -3.62 5.37 -4.03
N GLN A 42 -3.40 4.10 -3.70
CA GLN A 42 -4.12 3.41 -2.64
C GLN A 42 -3.97 4.13 -1.29
N LYS A 43 -2.75 4.49 -0.90
CA LYS A 43 -2.52 5.24 0.35
C LYS A 43 -3.24 6.59 0.36
N GLY A 44 -3.25 7.28 -0.78
CA GLY A 44 -4.00 8.53 -0.93
C GLY A 44 -5.49 8.33 -0.70
N ILE A 45 -6.09 7.30 -1.29
CA ILE A 45 -7.50 6.94 -1.09
C ILE A 45 -7.79 6.60 0.37
N GLU A 46 -6.96 5.75 0.99
CA GLU A 46 -7.08 5.37 2.40
C GLU A 46 -7.04 6.59 3.32
N THR A 47 -6.11 7.53 3.07
CA THR A 47 -6.01 8.78 3.84
C THR A 47 -7.27 9.63 3.68
N LEU A 48 -7.75 9.82 2.44
CA LEU A 48 -8.96 10.59 2.17
C LEU A 48 -10.20 9.99 2.86
N ILE A 49 -10.32 8.66 2.90
CA ILE A 49 -11.42 7.96 3.58
C ILE A 49 -11.29 8.11 5.09
N SER A 50 -10.08 7.93 5.65
CA SER A 50 -9.80 8.08 7.09
C SER A 50 -10.14 9.48 7.61
N ASP A 51 -9.81 10.50 6.82
CA ASP A 51 -10.03 11.91 7.16
C ASP A 51 -11.46 12.37 6.84
N SER A 52 -12.22 11.56 6.10
CA SER A 52 -13.61 11.87 5.74
C SER A 52 -14.56 11.63 6.91
N LYS A 53 -15.42 12.62 7.16
CA LYS A 53 -16.51 12.51 8.16
C LYS A 53 -17.62 11.54 7.75
N THR A 54 -17.63 11.10 6.49
CA THR A 54 -18.70 10.24 5.94
C THR A 54 -18.81 8.91 6.70
N PHE A 55 -17.69 8.42 7.23
CA PHE A 55 -17.61 7.15 7.96
C PHE A 55 -17.31 7.32 9.44
N ASP A 56 -17.46 8.52 10.01
CA ASP A 56 -17.19 8.75 11.44
C ASP A 56 -18.11 7.92 12.36
N PHE A 57 -19.29 7.52 11.87
CA PHE A 57 -20.18 6.62 12.60
C PHE A 57 -19.56 5.22 12.85
N LEU A 58 -18.58 4.78 12.05
CA LEU A 58 -17.85 3.54 12.28
C LEU A 58 -16.81 3.65 13.41
N LYS A 59 -16.44 4.87 13.82
CA LYS A 59 -15.46 5.09 14.90
C LYS A 59 -16.08 4.92 16.29
N ASN A 60 -17.41 4.99 16.38
CA ASN A 60 -18.15 4.83 17.61
C ASN A 60 -19.02 3.59 17.47
N GLU A 61 -18.70 2.52 18.21
CA GLU A 61 -19.68 1.46 18.42
C GLU A 61 -20.69 1.96 19.45
N GLU A 62 -21.98 1.96 19.11
CA GLU A 62 -23.01 2.17 20.13
C GLU A 62 -22.96 1.00 21.13
N ASP A 63 -22.99 1.31 22.42
CA ASP A 63 -23.10 0.31 23.48
C ASP A 63 -24.44 -0.43 23.34
N LEU A 64 -24.43 -1.53 22.59
CA LEU A 64 -25.62 -2.28 22.20
C LEU A 64 -26.29 -2.99 23.37
N TYR A 65 -25.51 -3.26 24.42
CA TYR A 65 -25.96 -3.89 25.66
C TYR A 65 -25.40 -3.14 26.85
N SER A 66 -26.26 -2.90 27.83
CA SER A 66 -25.93 -2.26 29.08
C SER A 66 -26.19 -3.22 30.25
N LEU A 67 -25.71 -2.86 31.45
CA LEU A 67 -26.08 -3.60 32.67
C LEU A 67 -27.61 -3.60 32.90
N ALA A 68 -28.36 -2.66 32.33
CA ALA A 68 -29.82 -2.61 32.46
C ALA A 68 -30.51 -3.75 31.68
N ASP A 69 -29.84 -4.36 30.70
CA ASP A 69 -30.36 -5.46 29.90
C ASP A 69 -30.15 -6.84 30.57
N LEU A 70 -29.42 -6.87 31.70
CA LEU A 70 -29.18 -8.08 32.46
C LEU A 70 -30.45 -8.54 33.18
N LYS A 71 -30.92 -9.75 32.87
CA LYS A 71 -32.05 -10.39 33.56
C LYS A 71 -31.77 -10.70 35.03
N GLU A 72 -30.51 -10.93 35.38
CA GLU A 72 -30.11 -11.27 36.75
C GLU A 72 -28.74 -10.67 37.05
N ARG A 73 -28.59 -10.08 38.25
CA ARG A 73 -27.34 -9.49 38.73
C ARG A 73 -26.92 -10.20 40.00
N TYR A 74 -25.79 -10.88 39.97
CA TYR A 74 -25.20 -11.47 41.18
C TYR A 74 -24.44 -10.40 41.99
N LYS A 75 -24.53 -10.50 43.32
CA LYS A 75 -23.81 -9.67 44.29
C LYS A 75 -22.53 -10.35 44.76
#